data_AF-A0A502SLU7-F1
#
_entry.id   AF-A0A502SLU7-F1
#
_cell.length_a   1.000
_cell.length_b   1.000
_cell.length_c   1.000
_cell.angle_alpha   90.00
_cell.angle_beta   90.00
_cell.angle_gamma   90.00
#
_symmetry.space_group_name_H-M   'P 1'
#
loop_
_entity.id
_entity.type
_entity.pdbx_description
1 polymer ?
#
loop_
_entity_poly.entity_id
_entity_poly.type
_entity_poly.pdbx_seq_one_letter_code
_entity_poly.pdbx_strand_id
1 'polypeptide(L)'
;MHWNPSDHDRVVATNEAVACEFGAGLALLHLKSNVYYSLNGVGAFIWEQIQEPRSMLDIRSAVLARYNVDAERCRADVEGLLKGLSEAGLARLHNEELV
;
A
#
# COMPACT_ATOMS: atom_id res chain seq x y z
N MET A 1 -15.28 -1.09 -7.88
CA MET A 1 -14.32 -0.39 -8.77
C MET A 1 -13.45 -1.45 -9.42
N HIS A 2 -13.15 -1.36 -10.71
CA HIS A 2 -12.18 -2.28 -11.33
C HIS A 2 -10.77 -1.78 -10.99
N TRP A 3 -10.09 -2.49 -10.10
CA TRP A 3 -8.68 -2.25 -9.77
C TRP A 3 -7.82 -2.74 -10.95
N ASN A 4 -7.30 -1.80 -11.73
CA ASN A 4 -6.38 -2.07 -12.84
C ASN A 4 -5.38 -0.91 -12.98
N PRO A 5 -4.50 -0.69 -11.97
CA PRO A 5 -3.53 0.38 -12.02
C PRO A 5 -2.44 0.08 -13.06
N SER A 6 -1.96 1.13 -13.71
CA SER A 6 -0.76 1.13 -14.54
C SER A 6 0.49 1.23 -13.67
N ASP A 7 1.65 0.87 -14.23
CA ASP A 7 2.94 0.92 -13.52
C ASP A 7 3.35 2.31 -13.04
N HIS A 8 2.87 3.36 -13.72
CA HIS A 8 3.12 4.75 -13.39
C HIS A 8 2.11 5.34 -12.41
N ASP A 9 0.98 4.65 -12.16
CA ASP A 9 -0.01 5.15 -11.21
C ASP A 9 0.61 5.19 -9.81
N ARG A 10 0.33 6.27 -9.08
CA ARG A 10 0.93 6.53 -7.79
C ARG A 10 -0.06 6.20 -6.69
N VAL A 11 0.41 5.52 -5.66
CA VAL A 11 -0.37 5.27 -4.45
C VAL A 11 0.17 6.12 -3.31
N VAL A 12 -0.73 6.67 -2.51
CA VAL A 12 -0.41 7.41 -1.30
C VAL A 12 -1.37 7.04 -0.17
N ALA A 13 -0.86 6.88 1.05
CA ALA A 13 -1.67 6.69 2.24
C ALA A 13 -2.54 7.94 2.51
N THR A 14 -3.73 7.76 3.06
CA THR A 14 -4.58 8.87 3.45
C THR A 14 -4.20 9.35 4.86
N ASN A 15 -4.42 10.64 5.13
CA ASN A 15 -4.29 11.20 6.48
C ASN A 15 -5.44 10.77 7.42
N GLU A 16 -6.27 9.84 6.97
CA GLU A 16 -7.43 9.31 7.70
C GLU A 16 -7.10 8.00 8.41
N ALA A 17 -5.85 7.55 8.31
CA ALA A 17 -5.33 6.38 8.98
C ALA A 17 -4.16 6.77 9.88
N VAL A 18 -4.14 6.21 11.09
CA VAL A 18 -2.96 6.27 11.97
C VAL A 18 -2.40 4.86 12.14
N ALA A 19 -1.07 4.76 12.11
CA ALA A 19 -0.36 3.49 12.28
C ALA A 19 0.33 3.45 13.64
N CYS A 20 0.35 2.27 14.27
CA CYS A 20 1.20 1.99 15.41
C CYS A 20 1.83 0.60 15.28
N GLU A 21 2.98 0.42 15.91
CA GLU A 21 3.65 -0.87 15.97
C GLU A 21 2.79 -1.89 16.71
N PHE A 22 2.62 -3.07 16.11
CA PHE A 22 1.85 -4.16 16.68
C PHE A 22 2.53 -5.50 16.40
N GLY A 23 3.23 -6.03 17.40
CA GLY A 23 4.01 -7.26 17.25
C GLY A 23 5.14 -7.10 16.23
N ALA A 24 5.11 -7.89 15.16
CA ALA A 24 6.08 -7.83 14.07
C ALA A 24 5.56 -7.05 12.83
N GLY A 25 4.48 -6.29 12.98
CA GLY A 25 3.85 -5.53 11.90
C GLY A 25 3.23 -4.23 12.41
N LEU A 26 2.19 -3.75 11.73
CA LEU A 26 1.50 -2.50 12.07
C LEU A 26 0.02 -2.74 12.31
N ALA A 27 -0.55 -2.05 13.30
CA ALA A 27 -1.98 -1.83 13.39
C ALA A 27 -2.31 -0.47 12.77
N LEU A 28 -3.29 -0.45 11.86
CA LEU A 28 -3.84 0.76 11.28
C LEU A 28 -5.22 1.01 11.86
N LEU A 29 -5.46 2.21 12.36
CA LEU A 29 -6.78 2.68 12.75
C LEU A 29 -7.28 3.68 11.70
N HIS A 30 -8.38 3.33 11.02
CA HIS A 30 -9.08 4.28 10.17
C HIS A 30 -9.94 5.21 11.03
N LEU A 31 -9.56 6.48 11.12
CA LEU A 31 -10.12 7.48 12.04
C LEU A 31 -11.60 7.76 11.80
N LYS A 32 -12.11 7.58 10.57
CA LYS A 32 -13.52 7.83 10.27
C LYS A 32 -14.42 6.65 10.55
N SER A 33 -13.98 5.43 10.21
CA SER A 33 -14.80 4.23 10.40
C SER A 33 -14.58 3.55 11.75
N ASN A 34 -13.54 3.94 12.50
CA ASN A 34 -13.07 3.29 13.73
C ASN A 34 -12.75 1.79 13.54
N VAL A 35 -12.44 1.38 12.31
CA VAL A 35 -12.04 0.01 12.00
C VAL A 35 -10.53 -0.13 12.15
N TYR A 36 -10.12 -1.21 12.81
CA TYR A 36 -8.72 -1.61 12.94
C TYR A 36 -8.36 -2.63 11.87
N TYR A 37 -7.20 -2.42 11.24
CA TYR A 37 -6.59 -3.34 10.30
C TYR A 37 -5.21 -3.72 10.83
N SER A 38 -4.79 -4.96 10.59
CA SER A 38 -3.45 -5.43 10.90
C SER A 38 -2.68 -5.70 9.63
N LEU A 39 -1.47 -5.16 9.54
CA LEU A 39 -0.51 -5.44 8.49
C LEU A 39 0.58 -6.35 9.03
N ASN A 40 0.98 -7.34 8.23
CA ASN A 40 2.18 -8.12 8.49
C ASN A 40 3.45 -7.29 8.15
N GLY A 41 4.64 -7.85 8.34
CA GLY A 41 5.89 -7.13 8.10
C GLY A 41 6.07 -6.60 6.67
N VAL A 42 5.56 -7.31 5.65
CA VAL A 42 5.61 -6.83 4.25
C VAL A 42 4.63 -5.68 4.04
N GLY A 43 3.41 -5.80 4.59
CA GLY A 43 2.43 -4.74 4.53
C GLY A 43 2.88 -3.48 5.26
N ALA A 44 3.54 -3.64 6.41
CA ALA A 44 4.13 -2.54 7.16
C ALA A 44 5.20 -1.80 6.33
N PHE A 45 6.09 -2.55 5.69
CA PHE A 45 7.08 -1.97 4.78
C PHE A 45 6.42 -1.20 3.63
N ILE A 46 5.41 -1.78 2.97
CA ILE A 46 4.69 -1.11 1.89
C ILE A 46 3.99 0.17 2.39
N TRP A 47 3.37 0.12 3.57
CA TRP A 47 2.74 1.26 4.21
C TRP A 47 3.71 2.43 4.39
N GLU A 48 4.94 2.16 4.84
CA GLU A 48 6.00 3.16 4.96
C GLU A 48 6.39 3.74 3.58
N GLN A 49 6.45 2.92 2.53
CA GLN A 49 6.81 3.38 1.19
C GLN A 49 5.76 4.31 0.55
N ILE A 50 4.50 4.25 0.98
CA ILE A 50 3.39 5.04 0.43
C ILE A 50 2.99 6.22 1.32
N GLN A 51 3.78 6.56 2.35
CA GLN A 51 3.55 7.80 3.12
C GLN A 51 3.72 9.05 2.24
N GLU A 52 4.52 8.92 1.17
CA GLU A 52 4.59 9.87 0.06
C GLU A 52 4.09 9.19 -1.23
N PRO A 53 3.54 9.94 -2.20
CA PRO A 53 3.07 9.36 -3.45
C PRO A 53 4.16 8.56 -4.15
N ARG A 54 3.92 7.28 -4.42
CA ARG A 54 4.92 6.39 -5.03
C ARG A 54 4.32 5.53 -6.13
N SER A 55 5.05 5.35 -7.23
CA SER A 55 4.56 4.58 -8.39
C SER A 55 4.41 3.10 -8.07
N MET A 56 3.50 2.42 -8.76
CA MET A 56 3.35 0.98 -8.62
C MET A 56 4.65 0.21 -8.90
N LEU A 57 5.37 0.61 -9.95
CA LEU A 57 6.65 0.01 -10.30
C LEU A 57 7.67 0.14 -9.18
N ASP A 58 7.79 1.32 -8.57
CA ASP A 58 8.75 1.58 -7.50
C ASP A 58 8.42 0.82 -6.22
N ILE A 59 7.13 0.68 -5.88
CA ILE A 59 6.71 -0.09 -4.71
C ILE A 59 7.09 -1.56 -4.89
N ARG A 60 6.76 -2.17 -6.06
CA ARG A 60 7.12 -3.57 -6.34
C ARG A 60 8.62 -3.77 -6.34
N SER A 61 9.37 -2.86 -6.96
CA SER A 61 10.84 -2.92 -7.01
C SER A 61 11.45 -2.83 -5.62
N ALA A 62 10.90 -1.97 -4.74
CA ALA A 62 11.35 -1.87 -3.36
C ALA A 62 11.10 -3.16 -2.57
N VAL A 63 9.95 -3.81 -2.78
CA VAL A 63 9.63 -5.09 -2.14
C VAL A 63 10.57 -6.19 -2.64
N LEU A 64 10.80 -6.31 -3.95
CA LEU A 64 11.74 -7.30 -4.52
C LEU A 64 13.19 -7.10 -4.06
N ALA A 65 13.63 -5.84 -3.92
CA ALA A 65 14.96 -5.54 -3.41
C ALA A 65 15.09 -5.89 -1.91
N ARG A 66 14.02 -5.68 -1.13
CA ARG A 66 14.01 -5.90 0.32
C ARG A 66 13.79 -7.37 0.70
N TYR A 67 12.98 -8.06 -0.08
CA TYR A 67 12.54 -9.43 0.13
C TYR A 67 12.91 -10.26 -1.10
N ASN A 68 13.76 -11.27 -0.93
CA ASN A 68 14.17 -12.17 -2.00
C ASN A 68 13.02 -13.13 -2.39
N VAL A 69 12.02 -12.62 -3.08
CA VAL A 69 10.81 -13.32 -3.50
C VAL A 69 10.67 -13.33 -5.02
N ASP A 70 9.83 -14.22 -5.53
CA ASP A 70 9.50 -14.28 -6.95
C ASP A 70 8.75 -13.02 -7.42
N ALA A 71 9.02 -12.59 -8.66
CA ALA A 71 8.46 -11.37 -9.24
C ALA A 71 6.94 -11.41 -9.42
N GLU A 72 6.39 -12.53 -9.88
CA GLU A 72 4.94 -12.68 -10.07
C GLU A 72 4.23 -12.72 -8.72
N ARG A 73 4.81 -13.43 -7.75
CA ARG A 73 4.28 -13.43 -6.37
C ARG A 73 4.31 -12.02 -5.76
N CYS A 74 5.43 -11.31 -5.89
CA CYS A 74 5.55 -9.94 -5.40
C CYS A 74 4.49 -9.04 -6.03
N ARG A 75 4.28 -9.14 -7.34
CA ARG A 75 3.30 -8.33 -8.06
C ARG A 75 1.89 -8.59 -7.52
N ALA A 76 1.49 -9.86 -7.43
CA ALA A 76 0.17 -10.23 -6.93
C ALA A 76 -0.07 -9.81 -5.47
N ASP A 77 0.91 -10.04 -4.59
CA ASP A 77 0.80 -9.71 -3.17
C ASP A 77 0.73 -8.19 -2.94
N VAL A 78 1.57 -7.41 -3.65
CA VAL A 78 1.56 -5.94 -3.59
C VAL A 78 0.27 -5.36 -4.14
N GLU A 79 -0.16 -5.79 -5.33
CA GLU A 79 -1.42 -5.32 -5.94
C GLU A 79 -2.62 -5.66 -5.06
N GLY A 80 -2.68 -6.88 -4.50
CA GLY A 80 -3.74 -7.30 -3.60
C GLY A 80 -3.81 -6.45 -2.34
N LEU A 81 -2.67 -6.13 -1.73
CA LEU A 81 -2.63 -5.27 -0.56
C LEU A 81 -3.08 -3.85 -0.87
N LEU A 82 -2.52 -3.22 -1.92
CA LEU A 82 -2.82 -1.83 -2.25
C LEU A 82 -4.28 -1.65 -2.69
N LYS A 83 -4.84 -2.66 -3.36
CA LYS A 83 -6.27 -2.75 -3.63
C LYS A 83 -7.07 -2.74 -2.33
N GLY A 84 -6.74 -3.63 -1.40
CA GLY A 84 -7.42 -3.73 -0.11
C GLY A 84 -7.34 -2.44 0.71
N LEU A 85 -6.18 -1.78 0.74
CA LEU A 85 -6.01 -0.48 1.39
C LEU A 85 -6.86 0.61 0.72
N SER A 86 -6.95 0.61 -0.60
CA SER A 86 -7.75 1.59 -1.35
C SER A 86 -9.24 1.37 -1.15
N GLU A 87 -9.71 0.11 -1.19
CA GLU A 87 -11.10 -0.25 -0.91
C GLU A 87 -11.51 0.07 0.54
N ALA A 88 -10.56 -0.02 1.48
CA ALA A 88 -10.74 0.38 2.88
C ALA A 88 -10.66 1.91 3.11
N GLY A 89 -10.33 2.71 2.09
CA GLY A 89 -10.13 4.17 2.22
C GLY A 89 -8.83 4.58 2.92
N LEU A 90 -7.93 3.64 3.17
CA LEU A 90 -6.64 3.85 3.84
C LEU A 90 -5.57 4.39 2.89
N ALA A 91 -5.73 4.14 1.58
CA ALA A 91 -4.85 4.65 0.53
C ALA A 91 -5.66 5.17 -0.65
N ARG A 92 -5.05 5.99 -1.49
CA ARG A 92 -5.64 6.51 -2.73
C ARG A 92 -4.69 6.30 -3.89
N LEU A 93 -5.27 5.95 -5.04
CA LEU A 93 -4.59 5.93 -6.33
C LEU A 93 -4.71 7.32 -6.96
N HIS A 94 -3.58 7.89 -7.34
CA HIS A 94 -3.48 9.09 -8.15
C HIS A 94 -2.96 8.69 -9.53
N ASN A 95 -3.79 8.92 -10.55
CA ASN A 95 -3.34 8.88 -11.93
C ASN A 95 -2.74 10.26 -12.21
N GLU A 96 -1.51 10.34 -12.70
CA GLU A 96 -0.98 11.60 -13.22
C GLU A 96 -1.80 11.98 -14.48
N GLU A 97 -2.87 12.75 -14.32
CA GLU A 97 -3.24 13.69 -15.37
C GLU A 97 -2.18 14.80 -15.32
N LEU A 98 -1.23 14.71 -16.26
CA LEU A 98 -0.28 15.77 -16.57
C LEU A 98 -1.05 17.09 -16.69
N VAL A 99 -0.81 18.02 -15.77
CA VAL A 99 -1.14 19.45 -15.93
C VAL A 99 -0.13 20.08 -16.87
#